data_AF-A0A2I8A3T9-F1
#
_entry.id   AF-A0A2I8A3T9-F1
#
_cell.length_a   1.000
_cell.length_b   1.000
_cell.length_c   1.000
_cell.angle_alpha   90.00
_cell.angle_beta   90.00
_cell.angle_gamma   90.00
#
_symmetry.space_group_name_H-M   'P 1'
#
loop_
_entity.id
_entity.type
_entity.pdbx_description
1 polymer ?
#
loop_
_entity_poly.entity_id
_entity_poly.type
_entity_poly.pdbx_seq_one_letter_code
_entity_poly.pdbx_strand_id
1 'polypeptide(L)'
;MTKKLILTIFLIFSCLWGWTNYAVAGELSERLANFPQWEKLTSVKPANGDLIYPQWMAGTWEVKSTLVDLAAPLAPDVVTPGFEGNREQLNQPISFLVRFMPESKINSGLKSLIQTNNNSPIIVADRAFNSLNLARAYLGDAAVLAVKVDPDSPNRQITFLNSERQLVSLVTARATETTADDKFITTEVFQQLFKGGSRPYLNSVESTTAYHQLSTQNPAIEADQVTAVYLSSQDPDYFKAGSQPVALYRYRLEFYPQE
;
A
#
# COMPACT_ATOMS: atom_id res chain seq x y z
N MET A 1 20.05 14.11 63.18
CA MET A 1 20.63 13.87 61.84
C MET A 1 20.62 12.36 61.62
N THR A 2 19.97 11.71 60.65
CA THR A 2 19.43 12.15 59.35
C THR A 2 18.45 11.08 58.83
N LYS A 3 17.26 10.92 59.45
CA LYS A 3 16.16 10.16 58.80
C LYS A 3 15.49 10.95 57.66
N LYS A 4 15.76 12.26 57.55
CA LYS A 4 15.32 13.10 56.43
C LYS A 4 16.19 12.98 55.17
N LEU A 5 17.39 12.38 55.23
CA LEU A 5 18.28 12.31 54.06
C LEU A 5 18.01 11.09 53.16
N ILE A 6 17.43 10.01 53.71
CA ILE A 6 17.12 8.80 52.94
C ILE A 6 15.86 8.98 52.08
N LEU A 7 14.90 9.80 52.54
CA LEU A 7 13.69 10.10 51.76
C LEU A 7 13.94 11.03 50.57
N THR A 8 15.01 11.84 50.62
CA THR A 8 15.36 12.77 49.55
C THR A 8 16.11 12.10 48.40
N ILE A 9 16.83 11.01 48.66
CA ILE A 9 17.56 10.27 47.61
C ILE A 9 16.62 9.40 46.77
N PHE A 10 15.52 8.89 47.34
CA PHE A 10 14.49 8.18 46.58
C PHE A 10 13.61 9.09 45.70
N LEU A 11 13.50 10.38 46.04
CA LEU A 11 12.72 11.34 45.24
C LEU A 11 13.51 11.94 44.07
N ILE A 12 14.84 11.84 44.07
CA ILE A 12 15.70 12.37 42.99
C ILE A 12 15.95 11.32 41.90
N PHE A 13 15.84 10.03 42.20
CA PHE A 13 15.94 8.97 41.19
C PHE A 13 14.63 8.73 40.42
N SER A 14 13.48 9.15 40.95
CA SER A 14 12.18 9.02 40.28
C SER A 14 11.84 10.18 39.33
N CYS A 15 12.66 11.24 39.27
CA CYS A 15 12.47 12.37 38.35
C CYS A 15 13.34 12.33 37.08
N LEU A 16 14.10 11.26 36.84
CA LEU A 16 14.94 11.08 35.65
C LEU A 16 14.50 9.94 34.73
N TRP A 17 13.34 9.35 34.97
CA TRP A 17 12.61 8.65 33.91
C TRP A 17 11.64 9.63 33.31
N GLY A 18 12.19 10.58 32.55
CA GLY A 18 11.42 11.24 31.52
C GLY A 18 10.73 10.13 30.75
N TRP A 19 9.40 10.11 30.82
CA TRP A 19 8.60 9.38 29.85
C TRP A 19 8.97 9.97 28.51
N THR A 20 10.00 9.40 27.87
CA THR A 20 10.02 9.34 26.43
C THR A 20 8.71 8.63 26.11
N ASN A 21 7.72 9.42 25.72
CA ASN A 21 6.64 8.90 24.90
C ASN A 21 7.34 8.37 23.65
N TYR A 22 7.84 7.14 23.72
CA TYR A 22 8.05 6.35 22.53
C TYR A 22 6.64 6.30 21.95
N ALA A 23 6.38 7.14 20.96
CA ALA A 23 5.25 6.96 20.09
C ALA A 23 5.44 5.54 19.55
N VAL A 24 4.67 4.59 20.09
CA VAL A 24 4.70 3.22 19.60
C VAL A 24 4.18 3.33 18.18
N ALA A 25 5.09 3.19 17.21
CA ALA A 25 4.74 3.10 15.81
C ALA A 25 3.72 1.97 15.66
N GLY A 26 2.65 2.18 14.90
CA GLY A 26 1.72 1.11 14.63
C GLY A 26 2.34 0.06 13.72
N GLU A 27 1.63 -1.05 13.53
CA GLU A 27 2.14 -2.19 12.76
C GLU A 27 2.61 -1.80 11.35
N LEU A 28 1.91 -0.87 10.67
CA LEU A 28 2.26 -0.53 9.28
C LEU A 28 3.58 0.23 9.20
N SER A 29 3.77 1.19 10.11
CA SER A 29 5.03 1.93 10.21
C SER A 29 6.19 0.99 10.59
N GLU A 30 5.96 0.06 11.52
CA GLU A 30 6.94 -0.94 11.92
C GLU A 30 7.32 -1.87 10.76
N ARG A 31 6.34 -2.35 9.96
CA ARG A 31 6.63 -3.20 8.79
C ARG A 31 7.51 -2.48 7.77
N LEU A 32 7.21 -1.22 7.46
CA LEU A 32 8.02 -0.42 6.54
C LEU A 32 9.46 -0.23 7.05
N ALA A 33 9.63 0.02 8.35
CA ALA A 33 10.95 0.18 8.96
C ALA A 33 11.78 -1.11 8.94
N ASN A 34 11.13 -2.27 9.01
CA ASN A 34 11.78 -3.58 9.13
C ASN A 34 12.09 -4.25 7.78
N PHE A 35 11.88 -3.59 6.63
CA PHE A 35 12.27 -4.14 5.34
C PHE A 35 13.76 -4.61 5.34
N PRO A 36 14.11 -5.82 4.84
CA PRO A 36 13.25 -6.79 4.15
C PRO A 36 12.64 -7.88 5.05
N GLN A 37 12.75 -7.78 6.37
CA GLN A 37 12.15 -8.70 7.34
C GLN A 37 10.63 -8.45 7.43
N TRP A 38 9.93 -8.82 6.35
CA TRP A 38 8.50 -8.62 6.21
C TRP A 38 7.71 -9.81 6.73
N GLU A 39 6.84 -9.56 7.69
CA GLU A 39 5.86 -10.55 8.13
C GLU A 39 4.46 -10.09 7.73
N LYS A 40 3.56 -11.06 7.58
CA LYS A 40 2.17 -10.80 7.22
C LYS A 40 1.49 -9.91 8.25
N LEU A 41 0.75 -8.90 7.75
CA LEU A 41 0.00 -7.98 8.59
C LEU A 41 -1.15 -8.67 9.35
N THR A 42 -1.36 -8.20 10.58
CA THR A 42 -2.38 -8.73 11.51
C THR A 42 -3.48 -7.70 11.82
N SER A 43 -3.20 -6.41 11.65
CA SER A 43 -4.14 -5.31 11.91
C SER A 43 -5.15 -5.05 10.78
N VAL A 44 -4.97 -5.69 9.61
CA VAL A 44 -5.85 -5.49 8.46
C VAL A 44 -7.26 -6.00 8.70
N LYS A 45 -8.26 -5.25 8.21
CA LYS A 45 -9.69 -5.56 8.34
C LYS A 45 -10.30 -5.82 6.97
N PRO A 46 -11.39 -6.61 6.86
CA PRO A 46 -12.09 -6.82 5.61
C PRO A 46 -12.43 -5.51 4.89
N ALA A 47 -12.10 -5.43 3.60
CA ALA A 47 -12.31 -4.24 2.79
C ALA A 47 -13.80 -4.00 2.51
N ASN A 48 -14.33 -2.87 2.99
CA ASN A 48 -15.70 -2.43 2.78
C ASN A 48 -15.68 -0.98 2.24
N GLY A 49 -16.36 -0.73 1.10
CA GLY A 49 -16.28 0.55 0.40
C GLY A 49 -14.87 0.84 -0.13
N ASP A 50 -14.54 2.12 -0.35
CA ASP A 50 -13.20 2.56 -0.76
C ASP A 50 -12.28 2.89 0.42
N LEU A 51 -10.97 2.91 0.14
CA LEU A 51 -9.96 3.46 1.05
C LEU A 51 -10.07 4.99 1.01
N ILE A 52 -10.20 5.60 2.19
CA ILE A 52 -10.34 7.05 2.35
C ILE A 52 -8.96 7.67 2.53
N TYR A 53 -8.69 8.74 1.79
CA TYR A 53 -7.44 9.49 1.83
C TYR A 53 -7.61 10.85 2.51
N PRO A 54 -6.53 11.44 3.06
CA PRO A 54 -6.51 12.82 3.54
C PRO A 54 -6.86 13.82 2.43
N GLN A 55 -7.38 15.00 2.83
CA GLN A 55 -7.79 16.04 1.89
C GLN A 55 -6.66 16.49 0.96
N TRP A 56 -5.43 16.54 1.46
CA TRP A 56 -4.26 16.99 0.70
C TRP A 56 -3.85 16.03 -0.42
N MET A 57 -4.39 14.80 -0.47
CA MET A 57 -4.21 13.88 -1.60
C MET A 57 -5.08 14.25 -2.80
N ALA A 58 -6.14 15.04 -2.61
CA ALA A 58 -7.10 15.35 -3.67
C ALA A 58 -6.42 16.05 -4.85
N GLY A 59 -6.65 15.55 -6.07
CA GLY A 59 -6.05 16.07 -7.28
C GLY A 59 -5.63 14.96 -8.25
N THR A 60 -5.09 15.39 -9.39
CA THR A 60 -4.38 14.51 -10.32
C THR A 60 -2.90 14.76 -10.18
N TRP A 61 -2.12 13.68 -10.13
CA TRP A 61 -0.69 13.70 -9.89
C TRP A 61 0.03 12.92 -10.97
N GLU A 62 1.13 13.48 -11.48
CA GLU A 62 2.16 12.66 -12.11
C GLU A 62 2.98 12.00 -11.00
N VAL A 63 2.94 10.68 -10.94
CA VAL A 63 3.72 9.88 -9.99
C VAL A 63 4.94 9.35 -10.69
N LYS A 64 6.10 9.64 -10.12
CA LYS A 64 7.35 8.97 -10.46
C LYS A 64 7.59 7.84 -9.46
N SER A 65 7.46 6.60 -9.90
CA SER A 65 7.69 5.40 -9.09
C SER A 65 9.05 4.80 -9.42
N THR A 66 9.92 4.67 -8.42
CA THR A 66 11.26 4.10 -8.57
C THR A 66 11.38 2.89 -7.67
N LEU A 67 11.62 1.70 -8.25
CA LEU A 67 12.02 0.52 -7.48
C LEU A 67 13.41 0.80 -6.89
N VAL A 68 13.54 0.84 -5.57
CA VAL A 68 14.80 1.18 -4.87
C VAL A 68 15.42 -0.02 -4.17
N ASP A 69 14.63 -1.04 -3.84
CA ASP A 69 15.13 -2.28 -3.24
C ASP A 69 14.20 -3.46 -3.56
N LEU A 70 14.73 -4.68 -3.55
CA LEU A 70 13.97 -5.92 -3.75
C LEU A 70 14.59 -7.07 -2.95
N ALA A 71 13.74 -7.94 -2.41
CA ALA A 71 14.17 -9.13 -1.68
C ALA A 71 13.32 -10.34 -2.03
N ALA A 72 13.93 -11.53 -2.04
CA ALA A 72 13.24 -12.81 -2.15
C ALA A 72 13.57 -13.62 -0.88
N PRO A 73 12.80 -13.45 0.22
CA PRO A 73 13.14 -14.01 1.53
C PRO A 73 13.29 -15.53 1.56
N LEU A 74 12.64 -16.22 0.61
CA LEU A 74 12.60 -17.67 0.52
C LEU A 74 13.54 -18.24 -0.56
N ALA A 75 14.35 -17.40 -1.21
CA ALA A 75 15.34 -17.90 -2.17
C ALA A 75 16.53 -18.58 -1.44
N PRO A 76 17.16 -19.61 -2.05
CA PRO A 76 16.87 -20.21 -3.36
C PRO A 76 15.74 -21.25 -3.33
N ASP A 77 15.16 -21.48 -2.16
CA ASP A 77 14.22 -22.57 -1.89
C ASP A 77 12.87 -22.42 -2.58
N VAL A 78 12.38 -21.19 -2.71
CA VAL A 78 11.18 -20.82 -3.47
C VAL A 78 11.56 -19.63 -4.36
N VAL A 79 11.35 -19.77 -5.66
CA VAL A 79 11.70 -18.75 -6.65
C VAL A 79 10.48 -18.44 -7.50
N THR A 80 10.20 -17.15 -7.71
CA THR A 80 9.12 -16.72 -8.58
C THR A 80 9.68 -16.12 -9.87
N PRO A 81 9.12 -16.44 -11.06
CA PRO A 81 9.60 -15.89 -12.32
C PRO A 81 9.56 -14.35 -12.37
N GLY A 82 8.63 -13.73 -11.64
CA GLY A 82 8.48 -12.28 -11.60
C GLY A 82 9.64 -11.56 -10.91
N PHE A 83 10.33 -12.19 -9.94
CA PHE A 83 11.36 -11.52 -9.16
C PHE A 83 12.58 -11.10 -9.99
N GLU A 84 13.10 -12.01 -10.80
CA GLU A 84 14.28 -11.74 -11.64
C GLU A 84 14.00 -10.67 -12.71
N GLY A 85 12.82 -10.69 -13.33
CA GLY A 85 12.43 -9.68 -14.32
C GLY A 85 12.32 -8.26 -13.75
N ASN A 86 11.97 -8.12 -12.47
CA ASN A 86 11.92 -6.81 -11.82
C ASN A 86 13.30 -6.27 -11.43
N ARG A 87 14.33 -7.12 -11.32
CA ARG A 87 15.69 -6.68 -10.96
C ARG A 87 16.27 -5.70 -11.99
N GLU A 88 15.94 -5.87 -13.27
CA GLU A 88 16.36 -4.97 -14.35
C GLU A 88 15.74 -3.56 -14.23
N GLN A 89 14.66 -3.41 -13.47
CA GLN A 89 13.97 -2.14 -13.25
C GLN A 89 14.52 -1.36 -12.03
N LEU A 90 15.48 -1.93 -11.31
CA LEU A 90 16.05 -1.29 -10.13
C LEU A 90 16.65 0.08 -10.48
N ASN A 91 16.26 1.11 -9.72
CA ASN A 91 16.61 2.51 -9.92
C ASN A 91 16.18 3.10 -11.28
N GLN A 92 15.28 2.44 -12.02
CA GLN A 92 14.68 2.98 -13.24
C GLN A 92 13.29 3.54 -12.89
N PRO A 93 13.11 4.86 -12.91
CA PRO A 93 11.80 5.44 -12.60
C PRO A 93 10.82 5.21 -13.74
N ILE A 94 9.57 4.91 -13.37
CA ILE A 94 8.43 4.86 -14.28
C ILE A 94 7.44 5.95 -13.85
N SER A 95 6.99 6.76 -14.81
CA SER A 95 6.01 7.82 -14.57
C SER A 95 4.62 7.42 -15.04
N PHE A 96 3.59 7.77 -14.28
CA PHE A 96 2.19 7.57 -14.65
C PHE A 96 1.28 8.54 -13.89
N LEU A 97 0.08 8.76 -14.43
CA LEU A 97 -0.91 9.61 -13.77
C LEU A 97 -1.73 8.81 -12.76
N VAL A 98 -2.01 9.43 -11.62
CA VAL A 98 -3.02 8.98 -10.66
C VAL A 98 -3.93 10.14 -10.27
N ARG A 99 -5.13 9.81 -9.81
CA ARG A 99 -6.14 10.76 -9.41
C ARG A 99 -6.79 10.31 -8.10
N PHE A 100 -6.96 11.27 -7.21
CA PHE A 100 -7.77 11.15 -6.00
C PHE A 100 -8.85 12.22 -6.05
N MET A 101 -10.09 11.84 -5.85
CA MET A 101 -11.24 12.70 -6.08
C MET A 101 -12.25 12.55 -4.95
N PRO A 102 -13.13 13.56 -4.75
CA PRO A 102 -14.31 13.40 -3.92
C PRO A 102 -15.08 12.12 -4.29
N GLU A 103 -15.45 11.33 -3.29
CA GLU A 103 -16.32 10.18 -3.47
C GLU A 103 -17.62 10.65 -4.11
N SER A 104 -17.81 10.27 -5.37
CA SER A 104 -19.05 10.55 -6.06
C SER A 104 -20.12 9.63 -5.48
N LYS A 105 -21.22 10.20 -4.96
CA LYS A 105 -22.34 9.47 -4.32
C LYS A 105 -23.07 8.48 -5.24
N ILE A 106 -22.55 8.19 -6.43
CA ILE A 106 -23.27 7.55 -7.53
C ILE A 106 -23.37 6.02 -7.35
N ASN A 107 -22.50 5.34 -6.60
CA ASN A 107 -22.48 3.86 -6.56
C ASN A 107 -22.51 3.19 -5.17
N SER A 108 -23.20 3.76 -4.17
CA SER A 108 -23.40 3.03 -2.91
C SER A 108 -24.82 3.17 -2.39
N GLY A 109 -25.64 2.16 -2.70
CA GLY A 109 -26.91 1.89 -2.03
C GLY A 109 -26.75 1.54 -0.53
N LEU A 110 -25.51 1.47 -0.03
CA LEU A 110 -25.20 1.36 1.39
C LEU A 110 -24.77 2.72 1.92
N LYS A 111 -25.66 3.36 2.68
CA LYS A 111 -25.36 4.58 3.44
C LYS A 111 -24.20 4.28 4.39
N SER A 112 -23.00 4.77 4.06
CA SER A 112 -21.89 4.82 5.01
C SER A 112 -22.32 5.71 6.18
N LEU A 113 -22.43 5.12 7.36
CA LEU A 113 -22.79 5.76 8.63
C LEU A 113 -21.62 6.56 9.24
N ILE A 114 -20.69 7.06 8.42
CA ILE A 114 -19.65 7.95 8.89
C ILE A 114 -20.20 9.38 8.84
N GLN A 115 -20.91 9.76 9.91
CA GLN A 115 -21.16 11.17 10.22
C GLN A 115 -19.82 11.79 10.63
N THR A 116 -19.10 12.35 9.66
CA THR A 116 -18.06 13.33 9.98
C THR A 116 -18.77 14.67 10.19
N ASN A 117 -18.57 15.30 11.34
CA ASN A 117 -19.07 16.65 11.64
C ASN A 117 -18.37 17.75 10.81
N ASN A 118 -17.63 17.38 9.77
CA ASN A 118 -16.87 18.28 8.90
C ASN A 118 -17.43 18.17 7.48
N ASN A 119 -17.90 19.29 6.92
CA ASN A 119 -18.45 19.40 5.56
C ASN A 119 -17.43 19.13 4.42
N SER A 120 -16.27 18.53 4.71
CA SER A 120 -15.25 18.22 3.72
C SER A 120 -15.60 16.95 2.95
N PRO A 121 -15.40 16.92 1.62
CA PRO A 121 -15.69 15.74 0.81
C PRO A 121 -14.79 14.56 1.21
N ILE A 122 -15.32 13.33 1.22
CA ILE A 122 -14.49 12.12 1.39
C ILE A 122 -13.62 11.97 0.14
N ILE A 123 -12.30 11.81 0.28
CA ILE A 123 -11.39 11.62 -0.85
C ILE A 123 -11.09 10.14 -1.04
N VAL A 124 -11.25 9.65 -2.28
CA VAL A 124 -10.99 8.26 -2.68
C VAL A 124 -10.12 8.23 -3.93
N ALA A 125 -9.44 7.11 -4.16
CA ALA A 125 -8.66 6.89 -5.38
C ALA A 125 -9.59 6.59 -6.58
N ASP A 126 -9.35 7.20 -7.74
CA ASP A 126 -9.97 6.77 -8.99
C ASP A 126 -9.31 5.48 -9.48
N ARG A 127 -9.77 4.34 -8.95
CA ARG A 127 -9.10 3.04 -9.13
C ARG A 127 -8.96 2.65 -10.61
N ALA A 128 -10.00 2.90 -11.41
CA ALA A 128 -10.00 2.58 -12.83
C ALA A 128 -8.96 3.42 -13.58
N PHE A 129 -8.94 4.73 -13.34
CA PHE A 129 -7.96 5.63 -13.93
C PHE A 129 -6.54 5.29 -13.48
N ASN A 130 -6.33 5.14 -12.17
CA ASN A 130 -5.00 4.91 -11.59
C ASN A 130 -4.42 3.59 -12.09
N SER A 131 -5.23 2.52 -12.07
CA SER A 131 -4.77 1.20 -12.50
C SER A 131 -4.54 1.13 -14.00
N LEU A 132 -5.33 1.85 -14.82
CA LEU A 132 -5.13 1.91 -16.27
C LEU A 132 -3.78 2.56 -16.59
N ASN A 133 -3.51 3.73 -16.02
CA ASN A 133 -2.28 4.47 -16.24
C ASN A 133 -1.06 3.69 -15.72
N LEU A 134 -1.15 3.12 -14.51
CA LEU A 134 -0.10 2.26 -13.96
C LEU A 134 0.18 1.05 -14.87
N ALA A 135 -0.85 0.31 -15.26
CA ALA A 135 -0.68 -0.89 -16.08
C ALA A 135 -0.07 -0.56 -17.45
N ARG A 136 -0.47 0.57 -18.05
CA ARG A 136 0.09 1.04 -19.33
C ARG A 136 1.54 1.46 -19.20
N ALA A 137 1.92 2.10 -18.10
CA ALA A 137 3.31 2.49 -17.88
C ALA A 137 4.24 1.27 -17.74
N TYR A 138 3.77 0.17 -17.16
CA TYR A 138 4.56 -1.06 -17.01
C TYR A 138 4.51 -2.00 -18.22
N LEU A 139 3.34 -2.15 -18.86
CA LEU A 139 3.11 -3.15 -19.91
C LEU A 139 3.08 -2.56 -21.33
N GLY A 140 3.00 -1.23 -21.44
CA GLY A 140 2.80 -0.50 -22.67
C GLY A 140 1.33 -0.33 -23.05
N ASP A 141 1.01 0.79 -23.70
CA ASP A 141 -0.35 1.16 -24.11
C ASP A 141 -1.05 0.08 -24.96
N ALA A 142 -0.31 -0.53 -25.89
CA ALA A 142 -0.84 -1.55 -26.78
C ALA A 142 -1.19 -2.87 -26.07
N ALA A 143 -0.60 -3.13 -24.90
CA ALA A 143 -0.86 -4.33 -24.13
C ALA A 143 -2.12 -4.21 -23.25
N VAL A 144 -2.51 -2.99 -22.87
CA VAL A 144 -3.61 -2.72 -21.92
C VAL A 144 -4.79 -2.05 -22.62
N LEU A 145 -5.84 -2.84 -22.85
CA LEU A 145 -7.03 -2.42 -23.59
C LEU A 145 -7.92 -1.53 -22.74
N ALA A 146 -8.22 -1.94 -21.50
CA ALA A 146 -9.09 -1.20 -20.59
C ALA A 146 -8.93 -1.68 -19.14
N VAL A 147 -9.38 -0.84 -18.21
CA VAL A 147 -9.61 -1.24 -16.82
C VAL A 147 -11.05 -0.87 -16.46
N LYS A 148 -11.75 -1.81 -15.81
CA LYS A 148 -13.13 -1.60 -15.34
C LYS A 148 -13.24 -1.98 -13.88
N VAL A 149 -13.86 -1.11 -13.08
CA VAL A 149 -14.26 -1.39 -11.70
C VAL A 149 -15.67 -1.98 -11.72
N ASP A 150 -15.91 -2.96 -10.86
CA ASP A 150 -17.21 -3.57 -10.68
C ASP A 150 -18.20 -2.54 -10.12
N PRO A 151 -19.35 -2.28 -10.77
CA PRO A 151 -20.31 -1.28 -10.31
C PRO A 151 -20.88 -1.58 -8.92
N ASP A 152 -20.91 -2.85 -8.52
CA ASP A 152 -21.46 -3.30 -7.25
C ASP A 152 -20.39 -3.42 -6.15
N SER A 153 -19.10 -3.28 -6.50
CA SER A 153 -18.00 -3.37 -5.55
C SER A 153 -16.77 -2.59 -6.01
N PRO A 154 -16.40 -1.48 -5.34
CA PRO A 154 -15.18 -0.74 -5.68
C PRO A 154 -13.91 -1.57 -5.45
N ASN A 155 -14.02 -2.66 -4.67
CA ASN A 155 -12.92 -3.54 -4.33
C ASN A 155 -12.62 -4.57 -5.43
N ARG A 156 -13.45 -4.66 -6.47
CA ARG A 156 -13.25 -5.60 -7.57
C ARG A 156 -12.99 -4.85 -8.87
N GLN A 157 -11.88 -5.19 -9.53
CA GLN A 157 -11.47 -4.59 -10.79
C GLN A 157 -11.03 -5.66 -11.79
N ILE A 158 -11.26 -5.38 -13.08
CA ILE A 158 -10.79 -6.21 -14.18
C ILE A 158 -9.96 -5.35 -15.13
N THR A 159 -8.70 -5.76 -15.33
CA THR A 159 -7.82 -5.23 -16.38
C THR A 159 -7.90 -6.16 -17.59
N PHE A 160 -8.26 -5.60 -18.74
CA PHE A 160 -8.32 -6.30 -20.01
C PHE A 160 -7.02 -6.08 -20.76
N LEU A 161 -6.33 -7.18 -21.06
CA LEU A 161 -5.06 -7.19 -21.78
C LEU A 161 -5.29 -7.70 -23.21
N ASN A 162 -4.29 -7.52 -24.07
CA ASN A 162 -4.28 -8.15 -25.39
C ASN A 162 -4.37 -9.68 -25.31
N SER A 163 -4.61 -10.32 -26.46
CA SER A 163 -4.70 -11.80 -26.56
C SER A 163 -5.71 -12.43 -25.61
N GLU A 164 -6.84 -11.75 -25.37
CA GLU A 164 -7.95 -12.21 -24.51
C GLU A 164 -7.55 -12.50 -23.05
N ARG A 165 -6.42 -11.96 -22.60
CA ARG A 165 -5.96 -12.10 -21.21
C ARG A 165 -6.65 -11.09 -20.30
N GLN A 166 -6.88 -11.48 -19.05
CA GLN A 166 -7.49 -10.61 -18.06
C GLN A 166 -6.78 -10.76 -16.71
N LEU A 167 -6.67 -9.65 -15.99
CA LEU A 167 -6.27 -9.63 -14.58
C LEU A 167 -7.46 -9.16 -13.75
N VAL A 168 -8.03 -10.06 -12.96
CA VAL A 168 -9.05 -9.71 -11.97
C VAL A 168 -8.34 -9.44 -10.64
N SER A 169 -8.50 -8.24 -10.11
CA SER A 169 -7.99 -7.85 -8.80
C SER A 169 -9.14 -7.66 -7.82
N LEU A 170 -9.02 -8.23 -6.62
CA LEU A 170 -10.00 -8.12 -5.54
C LEU A 170 -9.30 -7.68 -4.27
N VAL A 171 -9.60 -6.47 -3.77
CA VAL A 171 -9.15 -6.03 -2.45
C VAL A 171 -9.96 -6.74 -1.38
N THR A 172 -9.27 -7.49 -0.52
CA THR A 172 -9.88 -8.33 0.51
C THR A 172 -9.74 -7.71 1.89
N ALA A 173 -8.64 -6.99 2.15
CA ALA A 173 -8.42 -6.34 3.44
C ALA A 173 -7.65 -5.03 3.30
N ARG A 174 -7.77 -4.16 4.31
CA ARG A 174 -7.05 -2.89 4.40
C ARG A 174 -6.83 -2.45 5.84
N ALA A 175 -5.86 -1.57 6.03
CA ALA A 175 -5.71 -0.78 7.24
C ALA A 175 -5.15 0.61 6.89
N THR A 176 -5.29 1.52 7.83
CA THR A 176 -4.70 2.85 7.78
C THR A 176 -4.09 3.17 9.13
N GLU A 177 -3.00 3.91 9.12
CA GLU A 177 -2.31 4.40 10.29
C GLU A 177 -1.87 5.84 10.02
N THR A 178 -2.01 6.72 11.01
CA THR A 178 -1.41 8.06 10.97
C THR A 178 -0.37 8.14 12.06
N THR A 179 0.86 8.48 11.69
CA THR A 179 1.98 8.57 12.63
C THR A 179 2.05 9.95 13.29
N ALA A 180 2.89 10.09 14.32
CA ALA A 180 3.06 11.35 15.03
C ALA A 180 3.77 12.45 14.19
N ASP A 181 4.48 12.06 13.13
CA ASP A 181 5.10 12.95 12.14
C ASP A 181 4.18 13.20 10.92
N ASP A 182 2.86 13.07 11.11
CA ASP A 182 1.81 13.35 10.10
C ASP A 182 1.90 12.52 8.81
N LYS A 183 2.61 11.39 8.81
CA LYS A 183 2.56 10.46 7.68
C LYS A 183 1.24 9.71 7.71
N PHE A 184 0.63 9.60 6.54
CA PHE A 184 -0.55 8.77 6.33
C PHE A 184 -0.12 7.46 5.70
N ILE A 185 -0.22 6.36 6.44
CA ILE A 185 0.16 5.04 6.00
C ILE A 185 -1.09 4.25 5.67
N THR A 186 -1.11 3.63 4.51
CA THR A 186 -2.18 2.74 4.08
C THR A 186 -1.63 1.38 3.76
N THR A 187 -2.48 0.37 3.85
CA THR A 187 -2.21 -0.93 3.28
C THR A 187 -3.47 -1.48 2.64
N GLU A 188 -3.31 -2.16 1.50
CA GLU A 188 -4.34 -2.98 0.89
C GLU A 188 -3.77 -4.39 0.60
N VAL A 189 -4.53 -5.40 1.00
CA VAL A 189 -4.32 -6.80 0.62
C VAL A 189 -5.28 -7.13 -0.49
N PHE A 190 -4.77 -7.62 -1.61
CA PHE A 190 -5.57 -7.98 -2.78
C PHE A 190 -5.19 -9.32 -3.37
N GLN A 191 -6.19 -10.06 -3.82
CA GLN A 191 -6.03 -11.28 -4.59
C GLN A 191 -6.03 -10.95 -6.08
N GLN A 192 -5.11 -11.54 -6.84
CA GLN A 192 -5.07 -11.35 -8.28
C GLN A 192 -5.24 -12.68 -9.02
N LEU A 193 -6.20 -12.72 -9.93
CA LEU A 193 -6.48 -13.86 -10.79
C LEU A 193 -6.19 -13.50 -12.24
N PHE A 194 -5.16 -14.13 -12.80
CA PHE A 194 -4.78 -14.01 -14.19
C PHE A 194 -5.52 -15.07 -15.02
N LYS A 195 -6.27 -14.63 -16.04
CA LYS A 195 -7.07 -15.47 -16.96
C LYS A 195 -6.56 -15.34 -18.40
N GLY A 196 -6.89 -16.32 -19.24
CA GLY A 196 -6.52 -16.36 -20.66
C GLY A 196 -5.20 -17.09 -20.97
N GLY A 197 -4.57 -17.70 -19.97
CA GLY A 197 -3.46 -18.65 -20.14
C GLY A 197 -3.94 -20.10 -20.17
N SER A 198 -3.01 -21.05 -20.33
CA SER A 198 -3.30 -22.50 -20.27
C SER A 198 -3.88 -22.93 -18.92
N ARG A 199 -3.51 -22.22 -17.85
CA ARG A 199 -4.06 -22.36 -16.49
C ARG A 199 -4.22 -20.97 -15.87
N PRO A 200 -5.32 -20.71 -15.16
CA PRO A 200 -5.43 -19.51 -14.33
C PRO A 200 -4.32 -19.50 -13.27
N TYR A 201 -3.74 -18.33 -13.03
CA TYR A 201 -2.75 -18.14 -11.97
C TYR A 201 -3.34 -17.20 -10.91
N LEU A 202 -3.16 -17.57 -9.65
CA LEU A 202 -3.66 -16.83 -8.49
C LEU A 202 -2.51 -16.52 -7.55
N ASN A 203 -2.46 -15.29 -7.08
CA ASN A 203 -1.56 -14.86 -6.00
C ASN A 203 -2.32 -13.93 -5.02
N SER A 204 -1.67 -13.63 -3.90
CA SER A 204 -2.08 -12.56 -2.99
C SER A 204 -0.96 -11.55 -2.92
N VAL A 205 -1.31 -10.27 -2.90
CA VAL A 205 -0.36 -9.17 -2.81
C VAL A 205 -0.81 -8.24 -1.70
N GLU A 206 0.15 -7.73 -0.96
CA GLU A 206 -0.01 -6.69 0.03
C GLU A 206 0.79 -5.47 -0.43
N SER A 207 0.18 -4.30 -0.44
CA SER A 207 0.85 -3.04 -0.76
C SER A 207 0.65 -2.08 0.39
N THR A 208 1.75 -1.72 1.06
CA THR A 208 1.76 -0.79 2.19
C THR A 208 2.52 0.47 1.78
N THR A 209 1.89 1.63 1.90
CA THR A 209 2.42 2.91 1.42
C THR A 209 2.33 3.97 2.50
N ALA A 210 3.46 4.55 2.89
CA ALA A 210 3.54 5.70 3.78
C ALA A 210 3.68 6.98 2.98
N TYR A 211 2.61 7.78 2.93
CA TYR A 211 2.58 9.08 2.27
C TYR A 211 2.97 10.20 3.24
N HIS A 212 3.71 11.18 2.74
CA HIS A 212 4.11 12.37 3.48
C HIS A 212 3.92 13.61 2.59
N GLN A 213 3.08 14.53 3.05
CA GLN A 213 2.89 15.82 2.38
C GLN A 213 4.10 16.72 2.65
N LEU A 214 4.70 17.25 1.59
CA LEU A 214 5.84 18.15 1.69
C LEU A 214 5.38 19.62 1.72
N SER A 215 6.26 20.49 2.23
CA SER A 215 6.08 21.94 2.14
C SER A 215 6.45 22.49 0.75
N THR A 216 7.12 21.69 -0.08
CA THR A 216 7.43 21.97 -1.48
C THR A 216 6.27 21.58 -2.39
N GLN A 217 6.25 22.08 -3.63
CA GLN A 217 5.27 21.62 -4.63
C GLN A 217 5.86 20.60 -5.61
N ASN A 218 7.18 20.41 -5.65
CA ASN A 218 7.87 19.54 -6.60
C ASN A 218 8.97 18.69 -5.92
N PRO A 219 8.66 17.47 -5.45
CA PRO A 219 7.31 16.91 -5.35
C PRO A 219 6.49 17.56 -4.23
N ALA A 220 5.17 17.42 -4.32
CA ALA A 220 4.24 17.86 -3.28
C ALA A 220 3.99 16.76 -2.24
N ILE A 221 4.12 15.50 -2.64
CA ILE A 221 3.99 14.32 -1.78
C ILE A 221 5.14 13.37 -2.11
N GLU A 222 5.78 12.84 -1.08
CA GLU A 222 6.65 11.68 -1.19
C GLU A 222 5.98 10.47 -0.56
N ALA A 223 6.30 9.26 -1.04
CA ALA A 223 5.88 8.06 -0.36
C ALA A 223 6.91 6.93 -0.43
N ASP A 224 6.95 6.14 0.63
CA ASP A 224 7.68 4.87 0.70
C ASP A 224 6.66 3.73 0.64
N GLN A 225 6.77 2.89 -0.39
CA GLN A 225 5.84 1.80 -0.63
C GLN A 225 6.58 0.46 -0.62
N VAL A 226 6.05 -0.52 0.10
CA VAL A 226 6.48 -1.91 -0.01
C VAL A 226 5.34 -2.76 -0.57
N THR A 227 5.66 -3.55 -1.58
CA THR A 227 4.77 -4.57 -2.14
C THR A 227 5.31 -5.96 -1.79
N ALA A 228 4.50 -6.75 -1.10
CA ALA A 228 4.80 -8.12 -0.71
C ALA A 228 3.91 -9.11 -1.50
N VAL A 229 4.54 -10.07 -2.18
CA VAL A 229 3.84 -11.07 -2.99
C VAL A 229 3.86 -12.40 -2.25
N TYR A 230 2.69 -13.02 -2.13
CA TYR A 230 2.47 -14.31 -1.49
C TYR A 230 1.91 -15.30 -2.49
N LEU A 231 2.29 -16.56 -2.33
CA LEU A 231 1.71 -17.66 -3.08
C LEU A 231 0.24 -17.85 -2.69
N SER A 232 -0.57 -18.29 -3.65
CA SER A 232 -1.92 -18.75 -3.34
C SER A 232 -1.91 -20.22 -2.92
N SER A 233 -3.00 -20.68 -2.30
CA SER A 233 -3.17 -22.09 -1.90
C SER A 233 -3.14 -23.09 -3.05
N GLN A 234 -3.16 -22.63 -4.30
CA GLN A 234 -3.07 -23.47 -5.49
C GLN A 234 -1.63 -23.71 -5.95
N ASP A 235 -0.66 -22.95 -5.40
CA ASP A 235 0.74 -23.09 -5.74
C ASP A 235 1.35 -24.31 -5.01
N PRO A 236 2.15 -25.17 -5.69
CA PRO A 236 2.82 -26.31 -5.07
C PRO A 236 3.68 -25.95 -3.86
N ASP A 237 4.30 -24.76 -3.87
CA ASP A 237 5.20 -24.30 -2.80
C ASP A 237 4.47 -23.50 -1.71
N TYR A 238 3.12 -23.41 -1.77
CA TYR A 238 2.32 -22.64 -0.81
C TYR A 238 2.64 -22.99 0.65
N PHE A 239 2.66 -24.28 0.99
CA PHE A 239 2.96 -24.72 2.36
C PHE A 239 4.42 -24.53 2.73
N LYS A 240 5.34 -24.52 1.75
CA LYS A 240 6.76 -24.23 1.97
C LYS A 240 6.97 -22.75 2.29
N ALA A 241 6.23 -21.86 1.61
CA ALA A 241 6.26 -20.42 1.87
C ALA A 241 5.53 -20.01 3.15
N GLY A 242 4.47 -20.75 3.53
CA GLY A 242 3.69 -20.46 4.73
C GLY A 242 3.06 -19.07 4.67
N SER A 243 3.32 -18.25 5.69
CA SER A 243 2.83 -16.84 5.75
C SER A 243 3.89 -15.82 5.34
N GLN A 244 5.01 -16.26 4.73
CA GLN A 244 6.07 -15.38 4.29
C GLN A 244 5.89 -14.97 2.83
N PRO A 245 6.27 -13.73 2.46
CA PRO A 245 6.26 -13.32 1.07
C PRO A 245 7.39 -14.01 0.31
N VAL A 246 7.10 -14.40 -0.94
CA VAL A 246 8.08 -14.97 -1.87
C VAL A 246 8.86 -13.90 -2.64
N ALA A 247 8.32 -12.67 -2.70
CA ALA A 247 9.00 -11.52 -3.25
C ALA A 247 8.55 -10.24 -2.54
N LEU A 248 9.49 -9.32 -2.37
CA LEU A 248 9.32 -7.99 -1.81
C LEU A 248 9.93 -6.97 -2.76
N TYR A 249 9.22 -5.85 -2.93
CA TYR A 249 9.65 -4.72 -3.74
C TYR A 249 9.43 -3.44 -2.95
N ARG A 250 10.46 -2.62 -2.80
CA ARG A 250 10.37 -1.31 -2.15
C ARG A 250 10.49 -0.21 -3.19
N TYR A 251 9.54 0.71 -3.18
CA TYR A 251 9.46 1.81 -4.11
C TYR A 251 9.53 3.14 -3.36
N ARG A 252 10.26 4.08 -3.94
CA ARG A 252 10.10 5.50 -3.64
C ARG A 252 9.15 6.10 -4.67
N LEU A 253 8.13 6.80 -4.20
CA LEU A 253 7.16 7.50 -5.01
C LEU A 253 7.28 9.01 -4.81
N GLU A 254 7.22 9.78 -5.89
CA GLU A 254 7.23 11.24 -5.89
C GLU A 254 6.02 11.73 -6.68
N PHE A 255 5.17 12.57 -6.08
CA PHE A 255 3.94 13.06 -6.69
C PHE A 255 4.11 14.54 -7.05
N TYR A 256 3.92 14.83 -8.33
CA TYR A 256 3.97 16.17 -8.88
C TYR A 256 2.54 16.58 -9.29
N PRO A 257 2.06 17.76 -8.88
CA PRO A 257 0.72 18.20 -9.25
C PRO A 257 0.64 18.36 -10.77
N GLN A 258 -0.42 17.85 -11.37
CA GLN A 258 -0.71 18.09 -12.78
C GLN A 258 -1.59 19.34 -12.89
N GLU A 259 -1.14 20.35 -13.65
CA GLU A 259 -1.93 21.55 -13.96
C GLU A 259 -3.22 21.25 -14.75
#